data_AF-A0A951TFA8-F1
#
_entry.id   AF-A0A951TFA8-F1
#
_cell.length_a   1.000
_cell.length_b   1.000
_cell.length_c   1.000
_cell.angle_alpha   90.00
_cell.angle_beta   90.00
_cell.angle_gamma   90.00
#
_symmetry.space_group_name_H-M   'P 1'
#
loop_
_entity.id
_entity.type
_entity.pdbx_description
1 polymer ?
#
loop_
_entity_poly.entity_id
_entity_poly.type
_entity_poly.pdbx_seq_one_letter_code
_entity_poly.pdbx_strand_id
1 'polypeptide(L)' 'MKHTKFLQFNGKNIIFLNVDGTYWVAIKPICEALNVDYIRQFKNLKEGKILAPALSKQTMQVVSENGVWQQSTMIVK' A
#
# COMPACT_ATOMS: atom_id res chain seq x y z
N MET A 1 7.77 18.54 10.23
CA MET A 1 6.44 19.11 9.93
C MET A 1 5.42 18.46 10.86
N LYS A 2 4.59 19.23 11.59
CA LYS A 2 3.49 18.67 12.41
C LYS A 2 2.31 18.37 11.48
N HIS A 3 1.89 17.11 11.38
CA HIS A 3 0.69 16.73 10.64
C HIS A 3 -0.55 17.17 11.42
N THR A 4 -1.31 18.12 10.88
CA THR A 4 -2.45 18.76 11.58
C THR A 4 -3.81 18.11 11.28
N LYS A 5 -3.89 17.22 10.27
CA LYS A 5 -5.13 16.57 9.85
C LYS A 5 -5.03 15.05 10.02
N PHE A 6 -5.99 14.49 10.75
CA PHE A 6 -6.11 13.05 10.99
C PHE A 6 -7.58 12.65 10.88
N LEU A 7 -7.79 11.41 10.43
CA LEU A 7 -9.09 10.75 10.46
C LEU A 7 -9.19 9.99 11.77
N GLN A 8 -10.18 10.32 12.59
CA GLN A 8 -10.47 9.53 13.79
C GLN A 8 -11.30 8.31 13.37
N PHE A 9 -10.74 7.12 13.57
CA PHE A 9 -11.34 5.85 13.15
C PHE A 9 -11.08 4.77 14.18
N ASN A 10 -12.16 4.14 14.66
CA ASN A 10 -12.15 3.16 15.75
C ASN A 10 -11.29 3.58 16.96
N GLY A 11 -11.42 4.83 17.40
CA GLY A 11 -10.66 5.38 18.53
C GLY A 11 -9.19 5.69 18.25
N LYS A 12 -8.71 5.49 17.02
CA LYS A 12 -7.33 5.82 16.59
C LYS A 12 -7.31 6.99 15.63
N ASN A 13 -6.25 7.79 15.71
CA ASN A 13 -6.01 8.88 14.77
C ASN A 13 -5.15 8.36 13.61
N ILE A 14 -5.73 8.31 12.42
CA ILE A 14 -5.07 7.84 11.20
C ILE A 14 -4.65 9.06 10.37
N ILE A 15 -3.37 9.16 10.07
CA ILE A 15 -2.84 10.21 9.20
C ILE A 15 -3.20 9.89 7.75
N PHE A 16 -3.61 10.91 7.02
CA PHE A 16 -3.86 10.82 5.58
C PHE A 16 -3.12 11.93 4.84
N LEU A 17 -2.86 11.69 3.56
CA LEU A 17 -2.19 12.63 2.67
C LEU A 17 -3.21 13.12 1.64
N ASN A 18 -3.29 14.41 1.39
CA ASN A 18 -3.99 14.94 0.22
C ASN A 18 -2.96 15.17 -0.88
N VAL A 19 -3.13 14.51 -2.02
CA VAL A 19 -2.34 14.73 -3.24
C VAL A 19 -3.32 14.98 -4.36
N ASP A 20 -3.25 16.16 -4.99
CA ASP A 20 -4.08 16.56 -6.12
C ASP A 20 -5.60 16.37 -5.88
N GLY A 21 -6.06 16.73 -4.68
CA GLY A 21 -7.47 16.57 -4.28
C GLY A 21 -7.87 15.15 -3.89
N THR A 22 -6.99 14.15 -4.08
CA THR A 22 -7.21 12.77 -3.67
C THR A 22 -6.65 12.51 -2.28
N TYR A 23 -7.45 11.91 -1.41
CA TYR A 23 -7.02 11.52 -0.06
C TYR A 23 -6.48 10.10 -0.04
N TRP A 24 -5.22 9.97 0.34
CA TRP A 24 -4.50 8.71 0.50
C TRP A 24 -4.40 8.36 1.97
N VAL A 25 -4.85 7.16 2.32
CA VAL A 25 -4.80 6.62 3.68
C VAL A 25 -4.03 5.31 3.64
N ALA A 26 -3.08 5.15 4.56
CA ALA A 26 -2.35 3.88 4.67
C ALA A 26 -3.29 2.79 5.21
N ILE A 27 -3.29 1.61 4.58
CA ILE A 27 -4.15 0.50 4.98
C ILE A 27 -3.73 -0.13 6.32
N LYS A 28 -2.43 -0.13 6.63
CA LYS A 28 -1.89 -0.69 7.88
C LYS A 28 -2.52 -0.08 9.15
N PRO A 29 -2.55 1.27 9.33
CA PRO A 29 -3.21 1.86 10.51
C PRO A 29 -4.72 1.62 10.54
N ILE A 30 -5.39 1.39 9.39
CA ILE A 30 -6.79 0.95 9.36
C ILE A 30 -6.92 -0.47 9.92
N CYS A 31 -6.08 -1.41 9.48
CA CYS A 31 -6.07 -2.77 10.01
C CYS A 31 -5.78 -2.81 11.51
N GLU A 32 -4.82 -2.00 11.97
CA GLU A 32 -4.51 -1.86 13.39
C GLU A 32 -5.67 -1.24 14.17
N ALA A 33 -6.39 -0.27 13.61
CA ALA A 33 -7.58 0.30 14.22
C ALA A 33 -8.68 -0.76 14.34
N LEU A 34 -8.90 -1.59 13.33
CA LEU A 34 -9.88 -2.68 13.35
C LEU A 34 -9.45 -3.92 14.15
N ASN A 35 -8.23 -3.94 14.68
CA ASN A 35 -7.63 -5.09 15.36
C ASN A 35 -7.63 -6.36 14.49
N VAL A 36 -7.29 -6.22 13.20
CA VAL A 36 -7.18 -7.32 12.25
C VAL A 36 -5.75 -7.50 11.74
N ASP A 37 -5.38 -8.72 11.40
CA ASP A 37 -4.03 -9.03 10.90
C ASP A 37 -3.77 -8.35 9.54
N TYR A 38 -2.85 -7.38 9.54
CA TYR A 38 -2.49 -6.60 8.36
C TYR A 38 -1.99 -7.48 7.21
N ILE A 39 -1.15 -8.50 7.49
CA ILE A 39 -0.51 -9.32 6.45
C ILE A 39 -1.58 -10.09 5.66
N ARG A 40 -2.55 -10.69 6.37
CA ARG A 40 -3.67 -11.39 5.77
C ARG A 40 -4.56 -10.44 4.99
N GLN A 41 -4.90 -9.28 5.54
CA GLN A 41 -5.73 -8.31 4.82
C GLN A 41 -5.04 -7.76 3.58
N PHE A 42 -3.74 -7.50 3.64
CA PHE A 42 -2.97 -7.07 2.48
C PHE A 42 -2.98 -8.11 1.35
N LYS A 43 -2.83 -9.40 1.67
CA LYS A 43 -2.96 -10.50 0.68
C LYS A 43 -4.35 -10.54 0.06
N ASN A 44 -5.40 -10.48 0.89
CA ASN A 44 -6.79 -10.49 0.41
C ASN A 44 -7.07 -9.28 -0.50
N LEU A 45 -6.55 -8.10 -0.15
CA LEU A 45 -6.69 -6.88 -0.94
C LEU A 45 -5.99 -6.97 -2.29
N LYS A 46 -4.88 -7.69 -2.36
CA LYS A 46 -4.14 -7.96 -3.60
C LYS A 46 -4.89 -8.88 -4.56
N GLU A 47 -5.74 -9.75 -4.03
CA GLU A 47 -6.58 -10.66 -4.81
C GLU A 47 -7.99 -10.08 -5.08
N GLY A 48 -8.36 -9.00 -4.36
CA GLY A 48 -9.68 -8.39 -4.43
C GLY A 48 -9.91 -7.58 -5.69
N LYS A 49 -11.06 -7.76 -6.34
CA LYS A 49 -11.41 -7.10 -7.62
C LYS A 49 -11.39 -5.56 -7.59
N ILE A 50 -11.62 -4.95 -6.43
CA ILE A 50 -11.75 -3.49 -6.27
C ILE A 50 -10.39 -2.82 -6.06
N LEU A 51 -9.55 -3.39 -5.19
CA LEU A 51 -8.29 -2.76 -4.76
C LEU A 51 -7.04 -3.40 -5.39
N ALA A 52 -7.15 -4.59 -5.99
CA ALA A 52 -6.05 -5.21 -6.73
C ALA A 52 -5.54 -4.36 -7.91
N PRO A 53 -6.38 -3.68 -8.72
CA PRO A 53 -5.90 -2.82 -9.80
C PRO A 53 -5.19 -1.55 -9.31
N ALA A 54 -5.52 -1.09 -8.10
CA ALA A 54 -4.97 0.12 -7.50
C ALA A 54 -3.60 -0.10 -6.83
N LEU A 55 -3.18 -1.36 -6.67
CA LEU A 55 -1.84 -1.68 -6.19
C LEU A 55 -0.83 -1.42 -7.30
N SER A 56 0.07 -0.45 -7.07
CA SER A 56 1.20 -0.19 -7.95
C SER A 56 2.06 -1.45 -8.09
N LYS A 57 2.09 -2.03 -9.29
CA LYS A 57 3.05 -3.07 -9.66
C LYS A 57 4.34 -2.39 -10.06
N GLN A 58 5.28 -2.23 -9.13
CA GLN A 58 6.63 -1.80 -9.50
C GLN A 58 7.38 -2.98 -10.13
N THR A 59 7.58 -2.91 -11.44
CA THR A 59 8.50 -3.79 -12.16
C THR A 59 9.91 -3.22 -12.07
N MET A 60 10.85 -3.99 -11.52
CA MET A 60 12.27 -3.67 -11.63
C MET A 60 12.84 -4.41 -12.85
N GLN A 61 13.51 -3.68 -13.74
CA GLN A 61 14.38 -4.29 -14.73
C GLN A 61 15.65 -4.76 -14.01
N VAL A 62 15.89 -6.07 -14.04
CA VAL A 62 17.18 -6.65 -13.63
C VAL A 62 17.94 -7.00 -14.90
N VAL A 63 19.16 -6.48 -15.00
CA VAL A 63 20.11 -6.91 -16.04
C VAL A 63 20.65 -8.27 -15.59
N SER A 64 20.40 -9.32 -16.37
CA SER A 64 21.01 -10.62 -16.09
C SER A 64 22.51 -10.57 -16.39
N GLU A 65 23.29 -11.44 -15.74
CA GLU A 65 24.74 -11.57 -15.91
C GLU A 65 25.18 -11.79 -17.38
N ASN A 66 24.24 -12.18 -18.24
CA ASN A 66 24.44 -12.43 -19.67
C ASN A 66 24.00 -11.25 -20.57
N GLY A 67 23.74 -10.07 -20.00
CA GLY A 67 23.34 -8.88 -20.76
C GLY A 67 21.90 -8.92 -21.31
N VAL A 68 21.09 -9.89 -20.87
CA VAL A 68 19.69 -10.02 -21.30
C VAL A 68 18.78 -9.27 -20.32
N TRP A 69 17.95 -8.38 -20.84
CA TRP A 69 16.95 -7.66 -20.07
C TRP A 69 15.87 -8.62 -19.58
N GLN A 70 15.77 -8.81 -18.27
CA GLN A 70 14.73 -9.62 -17.67
C GLN A 70 13.81 -8.74 -16.81
N GLN A 71 12.51 -8.88 -17.05
CA GLN A 71 11.50 -8.26 -16.20
C GLN A 71 11.35 -9.13 -14.95
N SER A 72 11.81 -8.63 -13.80
CA SER A 72 11.55 -9.28 -12.51
C SER A 72 10.52 -8.46 -11.73
N THR A 73 9.46 -9.14 -11.30
CA THR A 73 8.45 -8.53 -10.42
C THR A 73 8.92 -8.70 -8.98
N MET A 74 9.41 -7.62 -8.36
CA MET A 74 9.75 -7.62 -6.94
C MET A 74 8.55 -7.13 -6.13
N ILE A 75 8.01 -7.98 -5.26
CA ILE A 75 7.03 -7.57 -4.25
C ILE A 75 7.84 -6.99 -3.08
N VAL A 76 7.93 -5.67 -3.00
CA VAL A 76 8.61 -4.98 -1.91
C VAL A 76 7.87 -5.31 -0.60
N LYS A 77 8.58 -5.95 0.34
CA LYS A 77 8.10 -6.34 1.67
C LYS A 77 8.09 -5.16 2.63
#